data_AF-A0A3D4Z4W5-F1
#
_entry.id   AF-A0A3D4Z4W5-F1
#
_cell.length_a   1.000
_cell.length_b   1.000
_cell.length_c   1.000
_cell.angle_alpha   90.00
_cell.angle_beta   90.00
_cell.angle_gamma   90.00
#
_symmetry.space_group_name_H-M   'P 1'
#
loop_
_entity.id
_entity.type
_entity.pdbx_description
1 polymer ?
#
loop_
_entity_poly.entity_id
_entity_poly.type
_entity_poly.pdbx_seq_one_letter_code
_entity_poly.pdbx_strand_id
1 'polypeptide(L)' 'MKKEYHYLINILWSEEDHCYIAEIPELEGCITHGKTAEQAL' A
#
# COMPACT_ATOMS: atom_id res chain seq x y z
N MET A 1 -6.08 23.95 11.15
CA MET A 1 -6.36 23.61 9.74
C MET A 1 -5.92 22.18 9.51
N LYS A 2 -6.84 21.24 9.22
CA LYS A 2 -6.45 19.88 8.79
C LYS A 2 -6.05 19.99 7.31
N LYS A 3 -4.84 19.59 6.97
CA LYS A 3 -4.46 19.37 5.57
C LYS A 3 -4.89 17.94 5.22
N GLU A 4 -5.69 17.83 4.18
CA GLU A 4 -6.03 16.55 3.56
C GLU A 4 -4.98 16.28 2.49
N TYR A 5 -4.34 15.12 2.59
CA TYR A 5 -3.34 14.68 1.62
C TYR A 5 -3.92 13.50 0.86
N HIS A 6 -3.80 13.55 -0.46
CA HIS A 6 -4.20 12.48 -1.36
C HIS A 6 -2.91 11.92 -1.96
N TYR A 7 -2.66 10.64 -1.72
CA TYR A 7 -1.51 9.93 -2.24
C TYR A 7 -1.98 8.85 -3.19
N LEU A 8 -1.16 8.57 -4.20
CA LEU A 8 -1.35 7.40 -5.04
C LEU A 8 -0.84 6.18 -4.29
N ILE A 9 -1.65 5.13 -4.24
CA ILE A 9 -1.30 3.86 -3.61
C ILE A 9 -1.32 2.78 -4.69
N ASN A 10 -0.20 2.09 -4.87
CA ASN A 10 -0.12 0.91 -5.72
C ASN A 10 -0.42 -0.32 -4.88
N ILE A 11 -1.41 -1.12 -5.28
CA ILE A 11 -1.71 -2.40 -4.64
C ILE A 11 -1.38 -3.51 -5.63
N LEU A 12 -0.48 -4.40 -5.23
CA LEU A 12 0.11 -5.45 -6.04
C LEU A 12 -0.15 -6.79 -5.36
N TRP A 13 -0.27 -7.88 -6.12
CA TRP A 13 -0.30 -9.24 -5.56
C TRP A 13 1.10 -9.85 -5.60
N SER A 14 1.60 -10.29 -4.45
CA SER A 14 2.83 -11.08 -4.32
C SER A 14 2.48 -12.56 -4.43
N GLU A 15 2.93 -13.20 -5.52
CA GLU A 15 2.84 -14.65 -5.69
C GLU A 15 3.76 -15.41 -4.70
N GLU A 16 4.87 -14.79 -4.26
CA GLU A 16 5.83 -15.41 -3.35
C GLU A 16 5.28 -15.54 -1.92
N ASP A 17 4.67 -14.46 -1.42
CA ASP A 17 4.12 -14.39 -0.07
C ASP A 17 2.61 -14.69 -0.01
N HIS A 18 1.98 -14.87 -1.18
CA HIS A 18 0.52 -14.99 -1.34
C HIS A 18 -0.25 -13.88 -0.60
N CYS A 19 0.18 -12.64 -0.77
CA CYS A 19 -0.42 -11.49 -0.12
C CYS A 19 -0.47 -10.26 -1.04
N TYR A 20 -1.31 -9.30 -0.70
CA TYR A 20 -1.32 -7.99 -1.31
C TYR A 20 -0.26 -7.12 -0.66
N ILE A 21 0.50 -6.39 -1.47
CA ILE A 21 1.47 -5.38 -1.05
C ILE A 21 0.91 -4.02 -1.48
N ALA A 22 0.83 -3.08 -0.55
CA ALA A 22 0.53 -1.69 -0.86
C ALA A 22 1.76 -0.81 -0.65
N GLU A 23 2.05 0.04 -1.61
CA GLU A 23 3.15 1.01 -1.55
C GLU A 23 2.70 2.39 -2.03
N ILE A 24 3.38 3.42 -1.51
CA ILE A 24 3.21 4.80 -1.98
C ILE A 24 4.49 5.20 -2.73
N PRO A 25 4.46 5.35 -4.07
CA PRO A 25 5.68 5.62 -4.84
C PRO A 25 6.32 6.98 -4.50
N GLU A 26 5.53 7.93 -3.99
CA GLU A 26 6.03 9.24 -3.53
C GLU A 26 6.69 9.20 -2.14
N LEU A 27 6.50 8.11 -1.39
CA LEU A 27 7.03 7.93 -0.04
C LEU A 27 7.87 6.64 0.00
N GLU A 28 9.12 6.76 -0.44
CA GLU A 28 10.07 5.65 -0.44
C GLU A 28 10.13 4.96 0.93
N GLY A 29 9.92 3.63 0.93
CA GLY A 29 9.90 2.81 2.15
C GLY A 29 8.55 2.74 2.88
N CYS A 30 7.53 3.49 2.45
CA CYS A 30 6.18 3.33 2.96
C CYS A 30 5.48 2.18 2.24
N ILE A 31 5.65 0.97 2.78
CA ILE A 31 5.17 -0.28 2.21
C ILE A 31 4.53 -1.11 3.32
N THR A 32 3.41 -1.74 3.01
CA THR A 32 2.69 -2.64 3.92
C THR A 32 2.11 -3.81 3.13
N HIS A 33 1.69 -4.87 3.82
CA HIS A 33 1.15 -6.08 3.19
C HIS A 33 -0.02 -6.66 3.98
N GLY A 34 -0.89 -7.40 3.31
CA GLY A 34 -2.09 -7.99 3.90
C GLY A 34 -2.68 -9.10 3.03
N LYS A 35 -3.53 -9.95 3.61
CA LYS A 35 -4.17 -11.03 2.84
C LYS A 35 -5.25 -10.52 1.89
N THR A 36 -5.72 -9.30 2.11
CA THR A 36 -6.67 -8.59 1.24
C THR A 36 -6.14 -7.20 0.94
N ALA A 37 -6.61 -6.59 -0.15
CA ALA A 37 -6.25 -5.21 -0.50
C ALA A 37 -6.58 -4.22 0.64
N GLU A 38 -7.70 -4.42 1.34
CA GLU A 38 -8.07 -3.60 2.50
C GLU A 38 -7.15 -3.78 3.71
N GLN A 39 -6.57 -4.97 3.90
CA GLN A 39 -5.59 -5.21 4.97
C GLN A 39 -4.22 -4.64 4.65
N ALA A 40 -3.90 -4.55 3.35
CA ALA A 40 -2.67 -3.94 2.89
C ALA A 40 -2.76 -2.41 2.88
N LEU A 41 -3.94 -1.79 3.04
CA LEU A 41 -4.11 -0.34 3.14
C LEU A 41 -4.04 0.16 4.59
#